data_AF-A0A452Z6Y4-F1
#
_entry.id   AF-A0A452Z6Y4-F1
#
_cell.length_a   1.000
_cell.length_b   1.000
_cell.length_c   1.000
_cell.angle_alpha   90.00
_cell.angle_beta   90.00
_cell.angle_gamma   90.00
#
_symmetry.space_group_name_H-M   'P 1'
#
loop_
_entity.id
_entity.type
_entity.pdbx_description
1 polymer ?
#
loop_
_entity_poly.entity_id
_entity_poly.type
_entity_poly.pdbx_seq_one_letter_code
_entity_poly.pdbx_strand_id
1 'polypeptide(L)'
;CPEDADPEEFHIHTLAPVLGSEEKARGAVLYHYKHAASGFSAKLTTEQVEDLKKQPGVLQVVPSQTVQLHGNEGGHAKTTRTMGLM
;
A
#
# COMPACT_ATOMS: atom_id res chain seq x y z
N CYS A 1 15.85 -6.81 -17.85
CA CYS A 1 14.57 -6.78 -17.13
C CYS A 1 13.47 -6.83 -18.18
N PRO A 2 12.41 -7.63 -18.07
CA PRO A 2 11.35 -7.59 -19.07
C PRO A 2 10.73 -6.19 -19.03
N GLU A 3 10.93 -5.41 -20.10
CA GLU A 3 10.51 -4.01 -20.25
C GLU A 3 8.99 -3.87 -20.40
N ASP A 4 8.24 -4.98 -20.40
CA ASP A 4 6.79 -5.07 -20.58
C ASP A 4 6.04 -5.60 -19.34
N ALA A 5 6.72 -5.84 -18.21
CA ALA A 5 6.03 -6.27 -16.99
C ALA A 5 5.30 -5.07 -16.35
N ASP A 6 3.98 -5.15 -16.26
CA ASP A 6 3.18 -4.09 -15.65
C ASP A 6 3.58 -3.94 -14.15
N PRO A 7 4.02 -2.75 -13.72
CA PRO A 7 4.50 -2.54 -12.36
C PRO A 7 3.38 -2.73 -11.33
N GLU A 8 2.11 -2.58 -11.71
CA GLU A 8 0.98 -2.83 -10.82
C GLU A 8 0.83 -4.34 -10.57
N GLU A 9 1.05 -5.21 -11.56
CA GLU A 9 1.07 -6.67 -11.35
C GLU A 9 2.16 -7.12 -10.38
N PHE A 10 3.36 -6.52 -10.47
CA PHE A 10 4.43 -6.79 -9.51
C PHE A 10 4.01 -6.44 -8.07
N HIS A 11 3.30 -5.32 -7.88
CA HIS A 11 2.76 -4.93 -6.58
C HIS A 11 1.74 -5.94 -6.05
N ILE A 12 0.86 -6.46 -6.91
CA ILE A 12 -0.14 -7.47 -6.54
C ILE A 12 0.53 -8.79 -6.11
N HIS A 13 1.52 -9.26 -6.87
CA HIS A 13 2.27 -10.47 -6.52
C HIS A 13 3.02 -10.33 -5.20
N THR A 14 3.52 -9.13 -4.88
CA THR A 14 4.18 -8.85 -3.60
C THR A 14 3.20 -8.91 -2.42
N LEU A 15 1.94 -8.49 -2.62
CA LEU A 15 0.89 -8.46 -1.60
C LEU A 15 0.15 -9.79 -1.41
N ALA A 16 -0.01 -10.56 -2.48
CA ALA A 16 -0.75 -11.81 -2.49
C ALA A 16 -0.34 -12.79 -1.37
N PRO A 17 0.96 -13.04 -1.07
CA PRO A 17 1.34 -13.95 0.01
C PRO A 17 0.96 -13.44 1.41
N VAL A 18 0.86 -12.12 1.60
CA VAL A 18 0.49 -11.49 2.88
C VAL A 18 -1.03 -11.50 3.08
N LEU A 19 -1.79 -11.32 2.00
CA LEU A 19 -3.25 -11.25 2.03
C LEU A 19 -3.93 -12.60 1.75
N GLY A 20 -3.16 -13.59 1.32
CA GLY A 20 -3.59 -14.96 1.04
C GLY A 20 -4.21 -15.17 -0.35
N SER A 21 -4.35 -14.14 -1.18
CA SER A 21 -4.70 -14.27 -2.60
C SER A 21 -4.45 -12.97 -3.39
N GLU A 22 -4.30 -13.08 -4.71
CA GLU A 22 -4.17 -11.93 -5.61
C GLU A 22 -5.44 -11.08 -5.66
N GLU A 23 -6.62 -11.71 -5.57
CA GLU A 23 -7.90 -10.99 -5.52
C GLU A 23 -7.97 -10.07 -4.30
N LYS A 24 -7.58 -10.58 -3.12
CA LYS A 24 -7.51 -9.78 -1.89
C LYS A 24 -6.46 -8.69 -1.98
N ALA A 25 -5.32 -8.97 -2.62
CA ALA A 25 -4.30 -7.97 -2.90
C ALA A 25 -4.83 -6.82 -3.76
N ARG A 26 -5.51 -7.12 -4.87
CA ARG A 26 -6.13 -6.11 -5.74
C ARG A 26 -7.16 -5.26 -4.99
N GLY A 27 -7.95 -5.88 -4.10
CA GLY A 27 -8.93 -5.15 -3.27
C GLY A 27 -8.33 -4.33 -2.13
N ALA A 28 -7.11 -4.64 -1.68
CA ALA A 28 -6.45 -3.94 -0.59
C ALA A 28 -5.65 -2.71 -1.06
N VAL A 29 -5.18 -2.70 -2.31
CA VAL A 29 -4.46 -1.55 -2.87
C VAL A 29 -5.40 -0.35 -3.00
N LEU A 30 -4.92 0.80 -2.55
CA LEU A 30 -5.61 2.08 -2.65
C LEU A 30 -5.05 2.96 -3.77
N TYR A 31 -3.74 2.91 -3.98
CA TYR A 31 -3.06 3.75 -4.96
C TYR A 31 -1.71 3.17 -5.35
N HIS A 32 -1.38 3.24 -6.63
CA HIS A 32 -0.06 2.94 -7.17
C HIS A 32 0.68 4.25 -7.46
N TYR A 33 1.88 4.41 -6.91
CA TYR A 33 2.73 5.56 -7.20
C TYR A 33 3.37 5.39 -8.59
N LYS A 34 3.16 6.38 -9.47
CA LYS A 34 3.56 6.31 -10.89
C LYS A 34 4.75 7.19 -11.28
N HIS A 35 5.24 8.03 -10.37
CA HIS A 35 6.19 9.10 -10.71
C HIS A 35 7.39 9.13 -9.78
N ALA A 36 7.25 9.73 -8.59
CA ALA A 36 8.36 10.07 -7.71
C ALA A 36 8.91 8.88 -6.89
N ALA A 37 8.18 7.77 -6.86
CA ALA A 37 8.56 6.53 -6.20
C ALA A 37 7.89 5.35 -6.93
N SER A 38 8.54 4.21 -6.93
CA SER A 38 7.95 2.93 -7.32
C SER A 38 7.38 2.30 -6.05
N GLY A 39 6.06 2.16 -5.97
CA GLY A 39 5.42 1.58 -4.80
C GLY A 39 3.91 1.71 -4.84
N PHE A 40 3.27 1.32 -3.74
CA PHE A 40 1.82 1.36 -3.61
C PHE A 40 1.41 1.64 -2.17
N SER A 41 0.17 2.07 -1.98
CA SER A 41 -0.48 2.14 -0.68
C SER A 41 -1.58 1.10 -0.60
N ALA A 42 -1.71 0.46 0.56
CA ALA A 42 -2.70 -0.58 0.78
C ALA A 42 -3.28 -0.50 2.19
N LYS A 43 -4.51 -1.00 2.33
CA LYS A 43 -5.13 -1.23 3.64
C LYS A 43 -4.64 -2.58 4.17
N LEU A 44 -3.82 -2.52 5.21
CA LEU A 44 -3.23 -3.69 5.86
C LEU A 44 -3.46 -3.63 7.37
N THR A 45 -3.59 -4.80 8.00
CA THR A 45 -3.56 -4.93 9.46
C THR A 45 -2.13 -4.86 9.98
N THR A 46 -1.95 -4.65 11.28
CA THR A 46 -0.61 -4.61 11.89
C THR A 46 0.16 -5.91 11.66
N GLU A 47 -0.51 -7.07 11.75
CA GLU A 47 0.10 -8.39 11.51
C GLU A 47 0.56 -8.53 10.05
N GLN A 48 -0.30 -8.16 9.09
CA GLN A 48 0.04 -8.16 7.66
C GLN A 48 1.23 -7.26 7.34
N VAL A 49 1.39 -6.14 8.06
CA VAL A 49 2.54 -5.25 7.90
C VAL A 49 3.83 -5.93 8.36
N GLU A 50 3.80 -6.69 9.45
CA GLU A 50 4.97 -7.42 9.93
C GLU A 50 5.39 -8.54 8.98
N ASP A 51 4.42 -9.22 8.36
CA ASP A 51 4.72 -10.23 7.34
C ASP A 51 5.20 -9.63 6.03
N LEU A 52 4.66 -8.47 5.63
CA LEU A 52 5.11 -7.77 4.43
C LEU A 52 6.55 -7.28 4.55
N LYS A 53 6.98 -6.84 5.75
CA LYS A 53 8.38 -6.46 6.01
C LYS A 53 9.39 -7.58 5.82
N LYS A 54 8.94 -8.85 5.86
CA LYS A 54 9.79 -10.03 5.64
C LYS A 54 9.91 -10.39 4.16
N GLN A 55 9.09 -9.79 3.28
CA GLN A 55 9.10 -10.12 1.85
C GLN A 55 10.31 -9.50 1.14
N PRO A 56 11.04 -10.26 0.32
CA PRO A 56 12.14 -9.73 -0.47
C PRO A 56 11.60 -8.73 -1.50
N GLY A 57 12.24 -7.55 -1.59
CA GLY A 57 11.82 -6.46 -2.47
C GLY A 57 10.99 -5.36 -1.80
N VAL A 58 10.58 -5.54 -0.54
CA VAL A 58 9.97 -4.47 0.26
C VAL A 58 11.07 -3.64 0.92
N LEU A 59 11.26 -2.41 0.46
CA LEU A 59 12.29 -1.49 0.98
C LEU A 59 11.84 -0.83 2.28
N GLN A 60 10.64 -0.25 2.30
CA GLN A 60 10.12 0.43 3.48
C GLN A 60 8.59 0.33 3.59
N VAL A 61 8.10 0.10 4.82
CA VAL A 61 6.67 0.19 5.15
C VAL A 61 6.44 1.36 6.09
N VAL A 62 5.69 2.36 5.63
CA VAL A 62 5.35 3.56 6.40
C VAL A 62 3.84 3.69 6.59
N PRO A 63 3.36 4.15 7.76
CA PRO A 63 1.96 4.51 7.90
C PRO A 63 1.62 5.70 7.00
N SER A 64 0.63 5.54 6.13
CA SER A 64 0.08 6.60 5.31
C SER A 64 -0.76 7.51 6.19
N GLN A 65 -0.50 8.80 6.14
CA GLN A 65 -1.26 9.80 6.87
C GLN A 65 -2.31 10.42 5.94
N THR A 66 -3.59 10.32 6.33
CA THR A 66 -4.64 11.11 5.69
C THR A 66 -4.52 12.54 6.21
N VAL A 67 -3.98 13.44 5.40
CA VAL A 67 -3.94 14.86 5.72
C VAL A 67 -5.29 15.47 5.34
N GLN A 68 -5.98 16.06 6.32
CA GLN A 68 -7.09 16.96 6.04
C GLN A 68 -6.48 18.26 5.50
N LEU A 69 -6.52 18.42 4.18
CA LEU A 69 -6.24 19.71 3.57
C LEU A 69 -7.31 20.69 4.08
N HIS A 70 -6.91 21.90 4.49
CA HIS A 70 -7.82 22.90 5.08
C HIS A 70 -9.05 23.14 4.19
N GLY A 71 -10.12 22.38 4.46
CA GLY A 71 -11.49 22.76 4.19
C GLY A 71 -11.99 23.43 5.46
N ASN A 72 -12.57 24.60 5.30
CA ASN A 72 -13.31 25.30 6.34
C ASN A 72 -14.08 24.33 7.27
N GLU A 73 -13.69 24.41 8.55
CA GLU A 73 -14.30 23.90 9.77
C GLU A 73 -15.41 22.83 9.66
N GLY A 74 -15.09 21.62 10.17
CA GLY A 74 -16.05 20.81 10.90
C GLY A 74 -16.06 19.32 10.57
N GLY A 75 -15.52 18.49 11.46
CA GLY A 75 -16.01 17.11 11.61
C GLY A 75 -14.96 16.01 11.81
N HIS A 76 -14.72 15.64 13.07
CA HIS A 76 -14.37 14.30 13.57
C HIS A 76 -13.45 13.41 12.72
N ALA A 77 -12.16 13.40 13.10
CA ALA A 77 -11.20 12.40 12.66
C ALA A 77 -11.58 11.00 13.15
N LYS A 78 -11.97 10.10 12.23
CA LYS A 78 -11.85 8.65 12.46
C LYS A 78 -10.51 8.19 11.90
N THR A 79 -9.55 7.97 12.79
CA THR A 79 -8.23 7.38 12.51
C THR A 79 -8.40 5.98 11.93
N THR A 80 -8.37 5.87 10.60
CA THR A 80 -8.19 4.58 9.90
C THR A 80 -6.75 4.53 9.42
N ARG A 81 -5.97 3.56 9.92
CA ARG A 81 -4.54 3.42 9.67
C ARG A 81 -4.30 2.85 8.27
N THR A 82 -4.12 3.72 7.29
CA THR A 82 -3.67 3.35 5.95
C THR A 82 -2.14 3.24 5.95
N MET A 83 -1.50 2.35 5.17
CA MET A 83 -0.03 2.28 5.04
C MET A 83 0.43 2.45 3.59
N GLY A 84 1.54 3.15 3.38
CA GLY A 84 2.23 3.34 2.11
C GLY A 84 3.57 2.60 2.08
N LEU A 85 3.97 2.14 0.90
CA LEU A 85 5.24 1.43 0.67
C LEU A 85 6.08 2.23 -0.33
N MET A 86 7.36 2.36 0.00
CA MET A 86 8.43 2.96 -0.82
C MET A 86 9.58 1.99 -0.92
#